data_AF-A0A8H4B4I9-F1
#
_entry.id   AF-A0A8H4B4I9-F1
#
_cell.length_a   1.000
_cell.length_b   1.000
_cell.length_c   1.000
_cell.angle_alpha   90.00
_cell.angle_beta   90.00
_cell.angle_gamma   90.00
#
_symmetry.space_group_name_H-M   'P 1'
#
loop_
_entity.id
_entity.type
_entity.pdbx_description
1 polymer ?
#
loop_
_entity_poly.entity_id
_entity_poly.type
_entity_poly.pdbx_seq_one_letter_code
_entity_poly.pdbx_strand_id
1 'polypeptide(L)'
;MKTLPNECLFETFIYLKNEDLFSCLLVNHKWCRIVVPILWSKLNTFKSRKLIKIYLLSLNAEETKQILPFKIMLPNGPNPLFEYTSFIKTIYFDTDSGIIDWLDSEGNYPPYLKEEKWPINAIHRIGSSLITMFL
;
A
#
# COMPACT_ATOMS: atom_id res chain seq x y z
N MET A 1 18.87 -28.78 13.35
CA MET A 1 19.47 -27.58 12.71
C MET A 1 19.32 -26.40 13.65
N LYS A 2 20.40 -25.65 13.93
CA LYS A 2 20.30 -24.40 14.69
C LYS A 2 19.73 -23.33 13.75
N THR A 3 18.54 -22.83 14.03
CA THR A 3 17.96 -21.72 13.27
C THR A 3 18.51 -20.41 13.81
N LEU A 4 19.00 -19.54 12.94
CA LEU A 4 19.46 -18.21 13.33
C LEU A 4 18.29 -17.42 13.98
N PRO A 5 18.52 -16.69 15.09
CA PRO A 5 17.51 -15.82 15.69
C PRO A 5 16.96 -14.79 14.70
N ASN A 6 15.74 -14.31 14.94
CA ASN A 6 15.09 -13.36 14.03
C ASN A 6 15.83 -12.02 14.00
N GLU A 7 16.39 -11.63 15.14
CA GLU A 7 17.11 -10.39 15.36
C GLU A 7 18.37 -10.37 14.48
N CYS A 8 19.12 -11.47 14.45
CA CYS A 8 20.30 -11.59 13.58
C CYS A 8 19.94 -11.55 12.09
N LEU A 9 18.83 -12.20 11.70
CA LEU A 9 18.34 -12.15 10.31
C LEU A 9 17.91 -10.74 9.93
N PHE A 10 17.19 -10.06 10.83
CA PHE A 10 16.76 -8.68 10.64
C PHE A 10 17.95 -7.75 10.45
N GLU A 11 18.92 -7.76 11.38
CA GLU A 11 20.15 -6.95 11.30
C GLU A 11 20.93 -7.22 10.02
N THR A 12 20.90 -8.45 9.49
CA THR A 12 21.53 -8.74 8.20
C THR A 12 20.73 -8.14 7.04
N PHE A 13 19.42 -8.32 7.04
CA PHE A 13 18.55 -7.91 5.94
C PHE A 13 18.39 -6.40 5.82
N ILE A 14 18.48 -5.61 6.90
CA ILE A 14 18.30 -4.15 6.79
C ILE A 14 19.34 -3.49 5.85
N TYR A 15 20.54 -4.07 5.76
CA TYR A 15 21.63 -3.55 4.92
C TYR A 15 21.61 -4.08 3.48
N LEU A 16 20.73 -5.05 3.16
CA LEU A 16 20.60 -5.57 1.80
C LEU A 16 19.92 -4.57 0.87
N LYS A 17 20.29 -4.64 -0.41
CA LYS A 17 19.61 -3.91 -1.50
C LYS A 17 18.23 -4.51 -1.75
N ASN A 18 17.35 -3.74 -2.41
CA ASN A 18 16.00 -4.21 -2.70
C ASN A 18 15.99 -5.48 -3.56
N GLU A 19 16.89 -5.62 -4.54
CA GLU A 19 17.00 -6.83 -5.38
C GLU A 19 17.29 -8.09 -4.54
N ASP A 20 18.21 -7.98 -3.59
CA ASP A 20 18.60 -9.08 -2.69
C ASP A 20 17.46 -9.43 -1.73
N LEU A 21 16.75 -8.41 -1.22
CA LEU A 21 15.57 -8.61 -0.37
C LEU A 21 14.46 -9.34 -1.13
N PHE A 22 14.20 -9.00 -2.40
CA PHE A 22 13.23 -9.74 -3.22
C PHE A 22 13.61 -11.22 -3.35
N SER A 23 14.90 -11.53 -3.50
CA SER A 23 15.39 -12.92 -3.52
C SER A 23 15.16 -13.62 -2.18
N CYS A 24 15.36 -12.91 -1.06
CA CYS A 24 15.16 -13.43 0.29
C CYS A 24 13.69 -13.79 0.61
N LEU A 25 12.71 -13.14 -0.04
CA LEU A 25 11.28 -13.49 0.08
C LEU A 25 11.00 -14.95 -0.33
N LEU A 26 11.76 -15.47 -1.29
CA LEU A 26 11.51 -16.77 -1.92
C LEU A 26 12.19 -17.94 -1.18
N VAL A 27 13.04 -17.64 -0.18
CA VAL A 27 13.85 -18.67 0.49
C VAL A 27 12.99 -19.55 1.40
N ASN A 28 12.22 -18.95 2.31
CA ASN A 28 11.27 -19.65 3.18
C ASN A 28 10.31 -18.67 3.87
N HIS A 29 9.27 -19.20 4.50
CA HIS A 29 8.24 -18.41 5.19
C HIS A 29 8.80 -17.56 6.35
N LYS A 30 9.85 -18.02 7.04
CA LYS A 30 10.50 -17.27 8.13
C LYS A 30 11.18 -16.01 7.59
N TRP A 31 11.92 -16.14 6.51
CA TRP A 31 12.62 -15.02 5.85
C TRP A 31 11.62 -14.04 5.26
N CYS A 32 10.60 -14.55 4.56
CA CYS A 32 9.51 -13.74 4.00
C CYS A 32 8.88 -12.83 5.07
N ARG A 33 8.53 -13.37 6.25
CA ARG A 33 7.95 -12.58 7.35
C ARG A 33 8.83 -11.45 7.86
N ILE A 34 10.15 -11.58 7.81
CA ILE A 34 11.09 -10.53 8.25
C ILE A 34 11.34 -9.52 7.14
N VAL A 35 11.47 -10.00 5.90
CA VAL A 35 11.84 -9.19 4.74
C VAL A 35 10.69 -8.31 4.26
N VAL A 36 9.44 -8.77 4.33
CA VAL A 36 8.26 -7.99 3.89
C VAL A 36 8.18 -6.63 4.60
N PRO A 37 8.23 -6.54 5.96
CA PRO A 37 8.27 -5.25 6.65
C PRO A 37 9.46 -4.38 6.24
N ILE A 38 10.64 -4.96 6.04
CA ILE A 38 11.85 -4.22 5.64
C ILE A 38 11.65 -3.60 4.26
N LEU A 39 11.20 -4.38 3.27
CA LEU A 39 10.92 -3.89 1.92
C LEU A 39 9.87 -2.79 1.95
N TRP A 40 8.72 -3.03 2.58
CA TRP A 40 7.63 -2.04 2.61
C TRP A 40 8.02 -0.75 3.32
N SER A 41 8.92 -0.80 4.30
CA SER A 41 9.43 0.40 4.96
C SER A 41 10.35 1.26 4.07
N LYS A 42 10.93 0.68 3.02
CA LYS A 42 11.84 1.34 2.07
C LYS A 42 11.15 1.79 0.78
N LEU A 43 9.97 1.26 0.46
CA LEU A 43 9.28 1.58 -0.78
C LEU A 43 8.78 3.03 -0.78
N ASN A 44 8.91 3.69 -1.94
CA ASN A 44 8.14 4.91 -2.19
C ASN A 44 6.72 4.50 -2.56
N THR A 45 5.87 4.46 -1.56
CA THR A 45 4.64 3.68 -1.48
C THR A 45 3.57 4.09 -2.51
N PHE A 46 3.57 5.34 -2.98
CA PHE A 46 2.45 5.86 -3.78
C PHE A 46 2.73 6.05 -5.26
N LYS A 47 3.90 5.69 -5.78
CA LYS A 47 4.19 5.79 -7.23
C LYS A 47 3.67 4.61 -8.07
N SER A 48 3.10 3.59 -7.44
CA SER A 48 2.69 2.36 -8.12
C SER A 48 1.23 2.06 -7.90
N ARG A 49 0.46 1.99 -9.00
CA ARG A 49 -0.95 1.57 -9.00
C ARG A 49 -1.19 0.25 -8.29
N LYS A 50 -0.24 -0.70 -8.38
CA LYS A 50 -0.32 -1.99 -7.69
C LYS A 50 -0.24 -1.85 -6.17
N LEU A 51 0.62 -0.95 -5.68
CA LEU A 51 0.74 -0.70 -4.24
C LEU A 51 -0.51 0.00 -3.71
N ILE A 52 -1.04 0.97 -4.45
CA ILE A 52 -2.29 1.66 -4.09
C ILE A 52 -3.45 0.68 -4.01
N LYS A 53 -3.57 -0.23 -4.97
CA LYS A 53 -4.57 -1.30 -4.92
C LYS A 53 -4.44 -2.16 -3.66
N ILE A 54 -3.22 -2.52 -3.25
CA ILE A 54 -2.97 -3.27 -2.01
C ILE A 54 -3.43 -2.45 -0.79
N TYR A 55 -3.12 -1.16 -0.72
CA TYR A 55 -3.54 -0.33 0.41
C TYR A 55 -5.06 -0.14 0.46
N LEU A 56 -5.71 0.05 -0.68
CA LEU A 56 -7.16 0.13 -0.76
C LEU A 56 -7.84 -1.18 -0.33
N LEU A 57 -7.23 -2.33 -0.60
CA LEU A 57 -7.69 -3.63 -0.08
C LEU A 57 -7.46 -3.80 1.43
N SER A 58 -6.56 -3.03 2.03
CA SER A 58 -6.29 -3.04 3.47
C SER A 58 -7.19 -2.10 4.27
N LEU A 59 -8.01 -1.26 3.63
CA LEU A 59 -8.85 -0.27 4.32
C LEU A 59 -9.79 -0.96 5.32
N ASN A 60 -9.87 -0.41 6.53
CA ASN A 60 -10.81 -0.88 7.52
C ASN A 60 -12.23 -0.36 7.25
N ALA A 61 -13.20 -0.84 8.03
CA ALA A 61 -14.60 -0.48 7.85
C ALA A 61 -14.87 1.03 8.03
N GLU A 62 -14.11 1.70 8.88
CA GLU A 62 -14.30 3.14 9.15
C GLU A 62 -13.74 3.99 8.01
N GLU A 63 -12.55 3.68 7.51
CA GLU A 63 -11.97 4.33 6.33
C GLU A 63 -12.84 4.09 5.09
N THR A 64 -13.36 2.88 4.92
CA THR A 64 -14.27 2.53 3.82
C THR A 64 -15.52 3.40 3.83
N LYS A 65 -16.13 3.64 5.01
CA LYS A 65 -17.28 4.55 5.14
C LYS A 65 -16.95 5.99 4.74
N GLN A 66 -15.72 6.45 4.96
CA GLN A 66 -15.31 7.81 4.58
C GLN A 66 -15.17 7.98 3.07
N ILE A 67 -14.93 6.89 2.33
CA ILE A 67 -14.78 6.90 0.86
C ILE A 67 -16.13 6.68 0.15
N LEU A 68 -17.08 6.01 0.81
CA LEU A 68 -18.42 5.71 0.27
C LEU A 68 -19.17 6.92 -0.34
N PRO A 69 -19.14 8.15 0.24
CA PRO A 69 -19.84 9.32 -0.30
C PRO A 69 -19.38 9.71 -1.71
N PHE A 70 -18.15 9.36 -2.09
CA PHE A 70 -17.58 9.68 -3.40
C PHE A 70 -17.98 8.68 -4.48
N LYS A 71 -18.75 7.63 -4.13
CA LYS A 71 -19.19 6.56 -5.04
C LYS A 71 -18.02 5.90 -5.79
N ILE A 72 -16.86 5.84 -5.16
CA ILE A 72 -15.66 5.19 -5.70
C ILE A 72 -15.79 3.70 -5.46
N MET A 73 -15.68 2.91 -6.53
CA MET A 73 -15.61 1.46 -6.41
C MET A 73 -14.23 1.07 -5.90
N LEU A 74 -14.17 0.57 -4.66
CA LEU A 74 -12.95 0.00 -4.11
C LEU A 74 -12.60 -1.31 -4.85
N PRO A 75 -11.32 -1.68 -4.91
CA PRO A 75 -10.92 -2.94 -5.51
C PRO A 75 -11.55 -4.10 -4.76
N ASN A 76 -12.10 -5.06 -5.51
CA ASN A 76 -12.59 -6.32 -4.96
C ASN A 76 -11.45 -7.35 -4.97
N GLY A 77 -11.25 -8.06 -3.86
CA GLY A 77 -10.22 -9.09 -3.75
C GLY A 77 -10.09 -9.65 -2.34
N PRO A 78 -9.30 -10.72 -2.15
CA PRO A 78 -8.96 -11.19 -0.82
C PRO A 78 -8.14 -10.14 -0.08
N ASN A 79 -8.30 -10.08 1.24
CA ASN A 79 -7.48 -9.23 2.09
C ASN A 79 -6.00 -9.58 1.91
N PRO A 80 -5.09 -8.59 1.93
CA PRO A 80 -3.67 -8.85 1.84
C PRO A 80 -3.18 -9.76 2.98
N LEU A 81 -2.17 -10.59 2.68
CA LEU A 81 -1.61 -11.55 3.64
C LEU A 81 -0.96 -10.87 4.86
N PHE A 82 -0.52 -9.62 4.69
CA PHE A 82 0.11 -8.83 5.71
C PHE A 82 -0.61 -7.49 5.85
N GLU A 83 -0.52 -6.92 7.05
CA GLU A 83 -0.91 -5.54 7.35
C GLU A 83 0.10 -4.55 6.75
N TYR A 84 0.16 -4.50 5.41
CA TYR A 84 1.17 -3.75 4.66
C TYR A 84 1.19 -2.26 4.98
N THR A 85 0.05 -1.71 5.37
CA THR A 85 -0.09 -0.31 5.79
C THR A 85 0.72 -0.03 7.05
N SER A 86 0.72 -0.95 8.03
CA SER A 86 1.49 -0.82 9.28
C SER A 86 3.01 -0.79 9.09
N PHE A 87 3.52 -1.22 7.94
CA PHE A 87 4.95 -1.27 7.64
C PHE A 87 5.49 0.00 6.98
N ILE A 88 4.61 0.90 6.55
CA ILE A 88 5.00 2.14 5.88
C ILE A 88 5.60 3.09 6.91
N LYS A 89 6.83 3.56 6.64
CA LYS A 89 7.52 4.55 7.50
C LYS A 89 7.49 5.96 6.94
N THR A 90 7.19 6.14 5.66
CA THR A 90 7.24 7.45 5.02
C THR A 90 6.11 7.56 4.01
N ILE A 91 5.33 8.62 4.15
CA ILE A 91 4.28 9.00 3.22
C ILE A 91 4.82 10.15 2.41
N TYR A 92 4.83 10.02 1.08
CA TYR A 92 5.28 11.09 0.19
C TYR A 92 4.09 11.92 -0.31
N PHE A 93 4.30 13.22 -0.49
CA PHE A 93 3.30 14.18 -1.00
C PHE A 93 2.72 13.82 -2.38
N ASP A 94 3.38 12.93 -3.12
CA ASP A 94 2.96 12.44 -4.44
C ASP A 94 1.88 11.34 -4.36
N THR A 95 1.15 11.26 -3.24
CA THR A 95 0.11 10.26 -3.02
C THR A 95 -1.06 10.44 -3.98
N ASP A 96 -1.37 11.70 -4.30
CA ASP A 96 -2.50 12.07 -5.15
C ASP A 96 -2.33 11.58 -6.59
N SER A 97 -1.11 11.66 -7.16
CA SER A 97 -0.86 11.25 -8.55
C SER A 97 -1.06 9.75 -8.74
N GLY A 98 -0.58 8.93 -7.81
CA GLY A 98 -0.78 7.50 -7.87
C GLY A 98 -2.25 7.11 -7.70
N ILE A 99 -3.00 7.81 -6.85
CA ILE A 99 -4.44 7.55 -6.67
C ILE A 99 -5.18 7.86 -7.97
N ILE A 100 -4.88 8.99 -8.61
CA ILE A 100 -5.42 9.36 -9.92
C ILE A 100 -5.09 8.29 -10.96
N ASP A 101 -3.82 7.89 -11.05
CA ASP A 101 -3.37 6.85 -12.00
C ASP A 101 -4.10 5.52 -11.79
N TRP A 102 -4.35 5.13 -10.54
CA TRP A 102 -5.13 3.92 -10.22
C TRP A 102 -6.59 4.07 -10.65
N LEU A 103 -7.21 5.18 -10.28
CA LEU A 103 -8.61 5.48 -10.59
C LEU A 103 -8.88 5.50 -12.10
N ASP A 104 -8.01 6.17 -12.87
CA ASP A 104 -8.09 6.24 -14.32
C ASP A 104 -7.92 4.86 -14.97
N SER A 105 -7.07 4.01 -14.39
CA SER A 105 -6.81 2.66 -14.93
C SER A 105 -7.94 1.65 -14.71
N GLU A 106 -8.68 1.77 -13.62
CA GLU A 106 -9.79 0.87 -13.30
C GLU A 106 -11.11 1.35 -13.93
N GLY A 107 -11.12 2.53 -14.56
CA GLY A 107 -12.32 3.10 -15.19
C GLY A 107 -13.42 3.49 -14.19
N ASN A 108 -13.04 3.71 -12.92
CA ASN A 108 -13.95 3.94 -11.81
C ASN A 108 -14.48 5.37 -11.74
N TYR A 109 -14.87 5.97 -12.87
CA TYR A 109 -15.43 7.31 -12.87
C TYR A 109 -16.83 7.32 -12.25
N PRO A 110 -17.09 8.16 -11.24
CA PRO A 110 -18.44 8.43 -10.80
C PRO A 110 -19.25 8.90 -12.01
N PRO A 111 -20.47 8.37 -12.26
CA PRO A 111 -21.24 8.63 -13.48
C PRO A 111 -21.51 10.12 -13.78
N TYR A 112 -21.34 11.00 -12.79
CA TYR A 112 -21.56 12.44 -12.84
C TYR A 112 -20.30 13.28 -13.17
N LEU A 113 -19.11 12.67 -13.29
CA LEU A 113 -17.84 13.37 -13.57
C LEU A 113 -17.35 13.18 -15.02
N LYS A 114 -18.26 13.00 -15.98
CA LYS A 114 -17.92 12.60 -17.35
C LYS A 114 -16.97 13.54 -18.11
N GLU A 115 -16.71 14.77 -17.65
CA GLU A 115 -15.95 15.73 -18.47
C GLU A 115 -14.87 16.57 -17.76
N GLU A 116 -14.69 16.52 -16.44
CA GLU A 116 -13.60 17.26 -15.81
C GLU A 116 -12.92 16.47 -14.69
N LYS A 117 -11.60 16.63 -14.62
CA LYS A 117 -10.62 16.02 -13.69
C LYS A 117 -11.21 15.63 -12.34
N TRP A 118 -10.72 14.52 -11.77
CA TRP A 118 -11.06 14.05 -10.43
C TRP A 118 -11.15 15.20 -9.42
N PRO A 119 -12.27 15.30 -8.67
CA PRO A 119 -12.44 16.41 -7.77
C PRO A 119 -11.41 16.25 -6.63
N ILE A 120 -10.61 17.30 -6.43
CA ILE A 120 -9.44 17.31 -5.54
C ILE A 120 -9.82 16.85 -4.12
N ASN A 121 -11.04 17.15 -3.68
CA ASN A 121 -11.58 16.70 -2.39
C ASN A 121 -11.68 15.18 -2.27
N ALA A 122 -12.01 14.43 -3.33
CA ALA A 122 -12.09 12.98 -3.32
C ALA A 122 -10.70 12.34 -3.26
N ILE A 123 -9.76 12.86 -4.06
CA ILE A 123 -8.37 12.40 -4.05
C ILE A 123 -7.75 12.67 -2.68
N HIS A 124 -7.89 13.90 -2.18
CA HIS A 124 -7.38 14.27 -0.86
C HIS A 124 -8.03 13.46 0.26
N ARG A 125 -9.31 13.06 0.11
CA ARG A 125 -9.97 12.22 1.11
C ARG A 125 -9.49 10.77 1.06
N ILE A 126 -9.30 10.17 -0.11
CA ILE A 126 -8.66 8.84 -0.23
C ILE A 126 -7.23 8.91 0.32
N GLY A 127 -6.47 9.94 -0.07
CA GLY A 127 -5.13 10.21 0.46
C GLY A 127 -5.17 10.31 1.99
N SER A 128 -6.09 11.08 2.56
CA SER A 128 -6.26 11.22 4.00
C SER A 128 -6.70 9.93 4.69
N SER A 129 -7.58 9.12 4.09
CA SER A 129 -7.98 7.82 4.63
C SER A 129 -6.80 6.85 4.61
N LEU A 130 -6.02 6.82 3.53
CA LEU A 130 -4.77 6.07 3.49
C LEU A 130 -3.78 6.61 4.53
N ILE A 131 -3.65 7.93 4.69
CA ILE A 131 -2.75 8.56 5.64
C ILE A 131 -3.11 8.21 7.09
N THR A 132 -4.41 8.23 7.41
CA THR A 132 -4.90 7.91 8.76
C THR A 132 -4.68 6.44 9.15
N MET A 133 -4.49 5.52 8.20
CA MET A 133 -4.05 4.16 8.50
C MET A 133 -2.65 4.09 9.11
N PHE A 134 -1.86 5.16 9.00
CA PHE A 134 -0.47 5.21 9.48
C PHE A 134 -0.31 5.94 10.81
N LEU A 135 -1.38 6.52 11.38
CA LEU A 135 -1.38 7.28 12.64
C LEU A 135 -2.16 6.53 13.72
#